data_AF-W9JJD0-F1
#
_entry.id   AF-W9JJD0-F1
#
_cell.length_a   1.000
_cell.length_b   1.000
_cell.length_c   1.000
_cell.angle_alpha   90.00
_cell.angle_beta   90.00
_cell.angle_gamma   90.00
#
_symmetry.space_group_name_H-M   'P 1'
#
loop_
_entity.id
_entity.type
_entity.pdbx_description
1 polymer ?
#
loop_
_entity_poly.entity_id
_entity_poly.type
_entity_poly.pdbx_seq_one_letter_code
_entity_poly.pdbx_strand_id
1 'polypeptide(L)'
;MRKIGNREVCMLKLEEEIINKAHWWEKVLNTDIVSKWKQEALQMPWASYQHNGDFTSKMADVCFKDLAAKAKIYQQTKLIPVMESSSCVIKSDTLLPNELKQRLRAAAALLEDVPGSQRDWHPGSDEKVLDLVHPSLWPLVFGRSRIISDKHITLDKCLDHCGSGKVIPEPKRPHLRMPDGLRSFTEDNDKRALSLRYQWLPCDVDLAGGRPRIKSYINNLHPVRYKAIYSLIEELIARSLPAWDIVCRSARKEFR
;
A
#
# COMPACT_ATOMS: atom_id res chain seq x y z
N MET A 1 -9.20 15.66 -8.50
CA MET A 1 -8.13 15.40 -7.50
C MET A 1 -7.58 16.74 -7.04
N ARG A 2 -7.67 17.06 -5.75
CA ARG A 2 -7.07 18.30 -5.19
C ARG A 2 -5.56 18.15 -5.21
N LYS A 3 -4.84 19.10 -5.80
CA LYS A 3 -3.38 19.16 -5.69
C LYS A 3 -3.03 19.67 -4.29
N ILE A 4 -2.03 19.05 -3.66
CA ILE A 4 -1.48 19.51 -2.38
C ILE A 4 -0.77 20.85 -2.64
N GLY A 5 -1.08 21.89 -1.87
CA GLY A 5 -0.47 23.21 -1.98
C GLY A 5 0.92 23.27 -1.35
N ASN A 6 1.75 24.24 -1.76
CA ASN A 6 3.13 24.39 -1.24
C ASN A 6 3.20 24.44 0.29
N ARG A 7 2.28 25.18 0.93
CA ARG A 7 2.18 25.26 2.40
C ARG A 7 1.86 23.91 3.03
N GLU A 8 0.95 23.14 2.43
CA GLU A 8 0.62 21.80 2.91
C GLU A 8 1.82 20.85 2.79
N VAL A 9 2.61 20.95 1.71
CA VAL A 9 3.85 20.19 1.56
C VAL A 9 4.86 20.51 2.68
N CYS A 10 5.03 21.79 3.02
CA CYS A 10 5.89 22.20 4.13
C CYS A 10 5.39 21.69 5.49
N MET A 11 4.07 21.73 5.73
CA MET A 11 3.46 21.17 6.95
C MET A 11 3.67 19.67 7.09
N LEU A 12 3.37 18.91 6.03
CA LEU A 12 3.60 17.47 6.01
C LEU A 12 5.07 17.11 6.26
N LYS A 13 6.00 17.91 5.72
CA LYS A 13 7.44 17.75 5.96
C LYS A 13 7.79 17.97 7.43
N LEU A 14 7.32 19.05 8.05
CA LEU A 14 7.57 19.31 9.47
C LEU A 14 7.06 18.14 10.33
N GLU A 15 5.81 17.73 10.11
CA GLU A 15 5.20 16.64 10.87
C GLU A 15 5.99 15.35 10.73
N GLU A 16 6.39 14.97 9.51
CA GLU A 16 7.21 13.78 9.26
C GLU A 16 8.55 13.85 10.00
N GLU A 17 9.22 15.02 10.01
CA GLU A 17 10.47 15.17 10.75
C GLU A 17 10.29 15.04 12.26
N ILE A 18 9.20 15.57 12.82
CA ILE A 18 8.92 15.45 14.25
C ILE A 18 8.62 13.99 14.63
N ILE A 19 7.76 13.28 13.89
CA ILE A 19 7.40 11.89 14.23
C ILE A 19 8.55 10.90 14.03
N ASN A 20 9.60 11.26 13.30
CA ASN A 20 10.83 10.47 13.19
C ASN A 20 11.76 10.62 14.40
N LYS A 21 11.52 11.59 15.29
CA LYS A 21 12.33 11.76 16.50
C LYS A 21 11.94 10.70 17.54
N ALA A 22 12.93 10.18 18.25
CA ALA A 22 12.69 9.29 19.38
C ALA A 22 11.81 9.98 20.44
N HIS A 23 10.82 9.24 20.97
CA HIS A 23 9.87 9.72 21.99
C HIS A 23 9.08 10.98 21.57
N TRP A 24 8.84 11.19 20.27
CA TRP A 24 8.12 12.37 19.78
C TRP A 24 6.74 12.56 20.43
N TRP A 25 6.03 11.46 20.73
CA TRP A 25 4.68 11.49 21.29
C TRP A 25 4.63 12.06 22.71
N GLU A 26 5.71 11.90 23.48
CA GLU A 26 5.88 12.52 24.81
C GLU A 26 6.36 13.97 24.64
N LYS A 27 7.35 14.17 23.79
CA LYS A 27 7.99 15.47 23.58
C LYS A 27 7.04 16.53 23.03
N VAL A 28 6.07 16.14 22.21
CA VAL A 28 5.08 17.06 21.65
C VAL A 28 4.07 17.58 22.69
N LEU A 29 4.02 16.97 23.87
CA LEU A 29 3.21 17.44 24.99
C LEU A 29 3.97 18.39 25.91
N ASN A 30 5.28 18.55 25.70
CA ASN A 30 6.12 19.47 26.46
C ASN A 30 6.18 20.85 25.77
N THR A 31 5.71 21.88 26.46
CA THR A 31 5.59 23.25 25.93
C THR A 31 6.92 23.88 25.55
N ASP A 32 7.99 23.59 26.28
CA ASP A 32 9.31 24.17 26.02
C ASP A 32 9.94 23.54 24.78
N ILE A 33 9.81 22.22 24.63
CA ILE A 33 10.28 21.49 23.45
C ILE A 33 9.52 21.95 22.21
N VAL A 34 8.18 22.04 22.29
CA VAL A 34 7.35 22.52 21.17
C VAL A 34 7.72 23.96 20.81
N SER A 35 7.94 24.84 21.79
CA SER A 35 8.33 26.23 21.54
C SER A 35 9.65 26.30 20.77
N LYS A 36 10.64 25.50 21.16
CA LYS A 36 11.92 25.38 20.45
C LYS A 36 11.73 24.85 19.02
N TRP A 37 10.98 23.76 18.84
CA TRP A 37 10.76 23.20 17.49
C TRP A 37 9.96 24.15 16.57
N LYS A 38 9.02 24.94 17.11
CA LYS A 38 8.35 25.99 16.34
C LYS A 38 9.34 27.06 15.87
N GLN A 39 10.27 27.49 16.73
CA GLN A 39 11.32 28.44 16.34
C GLN A 39 12.22 27.87 15.25
N GLU A 40 12.68 26.62 15.40
CA GLU A 40 13.48 25.92 14.38
C GLU A 40 12.72 25.83 13.04
N ALA A 41 11.44 25.47 13.07
CA ALA A 41 10.60 25.39 11.88
C ALA A 41 10.45 26.74 11.17
N LEU A 42 10.36 27.86 11.90
CA LEU A 42 10.28 29.20 11.30
C LEU A 42 11.59 29.67 10.65
N GLN A 43 12.73 29.10 11.06
CA GLN A 43 14.05 29.43 10.52
C GLN A 43 14.48 28.51 9.37
N MET A 44 13.75 27.41 9.14
CA MET A 44 14.07 26.47 8.08
C MET A 44 13.95 27.14 6.69
N PRO A 45 14.90 26.92 5.77
CA PRO A 45 14.84 27.48 4.42
C PRO A 45 13.83 26.72 3.54
N TRP A 46 12.53 26.94 3.77
CA TRP A 46 11.44 26.20 3.11
C TRP A 46 11.45 26.29 1.59
N ALA A 47 11.89 27.42 1.03
CA ALA A 47 12.04 27.61 -0.41
C ALA A 47 13.09 26.68 -1.05
N SER A 48 14.08 26.22 -0.26
CA SER A 48 15.07 25.23 -0.71
C SER A 48 14.51 23.81 -0.71
N TYR A 49 13.50 23.53 0.12
CA TYR A 49 12.83 22.23 0.18
C TYR A 49 11.69 22.11 -0.84
N GLN A 50 10.86 23.15 -0.95
CA GLN A 50 9.71 23.21 -1.85
C GLN A 50 9.75 24.52 -2.63
N HIS A 51 9.59 24.48 -3.95
CA HIS A 51 9.55 25.69 -4.77
C HIS A 51 8.40 26.61 -4.31
N ASN A 52 8.70 27.88 -4.05
CA ASN A 52 7.80 28.84 -3.38
C ASN A 52 7.24 28.30 -2.05
N GLY A 53 8.08 27.55 -1.32
CA GLY A 53 7.81 27.06 0.02
C GLY A 53 7.72 28.21 1.00
N ASP A 54 6.66 28.19 1.80
CA ASP A 54 6.34 29.20 2.80
C ASP A 54 5.83 28.48 4.04
N PHE A 55 6.23 28.96 5.22
CA PHE A 55 5.85 28.38 6.49
C PHE A 55 5.69 29.46 7.54
N THR A 56 4.49 29.54 8.11
CA THR A 56 4.11 30.62 9.04
C THR A 56 3.94 30.09 10.46
N SER A 57 3.95 30.99 11.44
CA SER A 57 3.71 30.63 12.85
C SER A 57 2.38 29.90 13.04
N LYS A 58 1.33 30.34 12.34
CA LYS A 58 0.02 29.68 12.35
C LYS A 58 0.06 28.25 11.81
N MET A 59 0.88 27.98 10.79
CA MET A 59 1.07 26.64 10.28
C MET A 59 1.79 25.76 11.31
N ALA A 60 2.80 26.31 12.00
CA ALA A 60 3.46 25.62 13.10
C ALA A 60 2.46 25.28 14.23
N ASP A 61 1.60 26.22 14.60
CA ASP A 61 0.56 26.00 15.61
C ASP A 61 -0.39 24.85 15.23
N VAL A 62 -0.84 24.81 13.98
CA VAL A 62 -1.68 23.73 13.45
C VAL A 62 -0.92 22.40 13.48
N CYS A 63 0.30 22.34 12.94
CA CYS A 63 1.09 21.10 12.93
C CYS A 63 1.30 20.54 14.35
N PHE A 64 1.62 21.39 15.33
CA PHE A 64 1.85 20.91 16.70
C PHE A 64 0.55 20.52 17.43
N LYS A 65 -0.58 21.15 17.10
CA LYS A 65 -1.89 20.70 17.56
C LYS A 65 -2.22 19.31 17.00
N ASP A 66 -1.97 19.10 15.70
CA ASP A 66 -2.23 17.83 15.02
C ASP A 66 -1.31 16.73 15.54
N LEU A 67 -0.01 17.02 15.70
CA LEU A 67 0.94 16.09 16.31
C LEU A 67 0.56 15.70 17.74
N ALA A 68 0.05 16.62 18.56
CA ALA A 68 -0.44 16.31 19.90
C ALA A 68 -1.68 15.39 19.87
N ALA A 69 -2.56 15.54 18.88
CA ALA A 69 -3.67 14.61 18.66
C ALA A 69 -3.16 13.22 18.21
N LYS A 70 -2.21 13.18 17.27
CA LYS A 70 -1.56 11.94 16.80
C LYS A 70 -0.85 11.20 17.93
N ALA A 71 -0.22 11.92 18.87
CA ALA A 71 0.44 11.31 20.02
C ALA A 71 -0.54 10.45 20.85
N LYS A 72 -1.79 10.89 21.02
CA LYS A 72 -2.83 10.12 21.72
C LYS A 72 -3.18 8.84 20.97
N ILE A 73 -3.37 8.93 19.65
CA ILE A 73 -3.64 7.77 18.78
C ILE A 73 -2.47 6.79 18.85
N TYR A 74 -1.24 7.28 18.75
CA TYR A 74 -0.04 6.46 18.84
C TYR A 74 0.10 5.77 20.19
N GLN A 75 -0.19 6.46 21.30
CA GLN A 75 -0.14 5.85 22.62
C GLN A 75 -1.09 4.66 22.75
N GLN A 76 -2.29 4.77 22.19
CA GLN A 76 -3.34 3.74 22.24
C GLN A 76 -3.09 2.58 21.25
N THR A 77 -2.63 2.90 20.03
CA THR A 77 -2.63 1.95 18.91
C THR A 77 -1.24 1.53 18.44
N LYS A 78 -0.22 2.34 18.78
CA LYS A 78 1.14 2.27 18.19
C LYS A 78 1.15 2.42 16.66
N LEU A 79 0.10 3.04 16.11
CA LEU A 79 -0.04 3.39 14.71
C LEU A 79 0.01 4.91 14.56
N ILE A 80 0.65 5.37 13.49
CA ILE A 80 0.83 6.79 13.20
C ILE A 80 0.24 7.07 11.82
N PRO A 81 -0.90 7.78 11.74
CA PRO A 81 -1.35 8.39 10.49
C PRO A 81 -0.35 9.42 9.98
N VAL A 82 0.04 9.29 8.72
CA VAL A 82 0.94 10.21 8.01
C VAL A 82 0.41 10.54 6.63
N MET A 83 0.94 11.61 6.04
CA MET A 83 0.53 12.14 4.73
C MET A 83 -0.96 12.48 4.61
N GLU A 84 -1.59 12.82 5.74
CA GLU A 84 -3.03 13.09 5.84
C GLU A 84 -3.41 14.36 5.08
N SER A 85 -3.81 14.18 3.83
CA SER A 85 -4.33 15.25 2.98
C SER A 85 -5.58 14.76 2.22
N SER A 86 -5.37 14.07 1.11
CA SER A 86 -6.41 13.38 0.34
C SER A 86 -6.32 11.85 0.48
N SER A 87 -5.16 11.35 0.91
CA SER A 87 -4.86 9.97 1.26
C SER A 87 -4.27 9.91 2.66
N CYS A 88 -4.17 8.72 3.23
CA CYS A 88 -3.54 8.46 4.52
C CYS A 88 -2.67 7.21 4.39
N VAL A 89 -1.49 7.24 4.98
CA VAL A 89 -0.61 6.08 5.16
C VAL A 89 -0.45 5.86 6.66
N ILE A 90 -0.34 4.60 7.08
CA ILE A 90 -0.06 4.25 8.47
C ILE A 90 1.38 3.80 8.61
N LYS A 91 2.08 4.40 9.57
CA LYS A 91 3.41 4.01 10.00
C LYS A 91 3.37 3.34 11.36
N SER A 92 4.17 2.31 11.55
CA SER A 92 4.34 1.65 12.85
C SER A 92 5.66 0.90 12.93
N ASP A 93 6.38 1.08 14.04
CA ASP A 93 7.61 0.34 14.33
C ASP A 93 7.33 -1.01 15.02
N THR A 94 6.10 -1.19 15.53
CA THR A 94 5.74 -2.29 16.43
C THR A 94 4.71 -3.25 15.84
N LEU A 95 4.05 -2.88 14.73
CA LEU A 95 3.01 -3.69 14.09
C LEU A 95 3.48 -5.10 13.74
N LEU A 96 4.75 -5.21 13.32
CA LEU A 96 5.39 -6.47 12.97
C LEU A 96 6.46 -6.82 14.03
N PRO A 97 6.21 -7.84 14.88
CA PRO A 97 7.21 -8.34 15.82
C PRO A 97 8.48 -8.82 15.10
N ASN A 98 9.62 -8.77 15.79
CA ASN A 98 10.90 -9.20 15.22
C ASN A 98 10.90 -10.66 14.75
N GLU A 99 10.21 -11.54 15.47
CA GLU A 99 10.04 -12.93 15.07
C GLU A 99 9.33 -13.07 13.71
N LEU A 100 8.25 -12.31 13.49
CA LEU A 100 7.54 -12.31 12.21
C LEU A 100 8.43 -11.76 11.08
N LYS A 101 9.21 -10.71 11.35
CA LYS A 101 10.20 -10.17 10.39
C LYS A 101 11.27 -11.21 10.03
N GLN A 102 11.75 -11.98 11.00
CA GLN A 102 12.72 -13.06 10.75
C GLN A 102 12.12 -14.18 9.91
N ARG A 103 10.89 -14.61 10.19
CA ARG A 103 10.16 -15.59 9.37
C ARG A 103 9.92 -15.09 7.95
N LEU A 104 9.58 -13.81 7.76
CA LEU A 104 9.45 -13.18 6.44
C LEU A 104 10.77 -13.19 5.66
N ARG A 105 11.90 -12.88 6.33
CA ARG A 105 13.24 -12.98 5.70
C ARG A 105 13.59 -14.41 5.30
N ALA A 106 13.33 -15.38 6.18
CA ALA A 106 13.56 -16.78 5.87
C ALA A 106 12.69 -17.27 4.69
N ALA A 107 11.42 -16.85 4.63
CA ALA A 107 10.54 -17.13 3.51
C ALA A 107 11.01 -16.48 2.20
N ALA A 108 11.49 -15.24 2.24
CA ALA A 108 12.07 -14.56 1.09
C ALA A 108 13.31 -15.29 0.56
N ALA A 109 14.21 -15.72 1.45
CA ALA A 109 15.41 -16.49 1.07
C ALA A 109 15.08 -17.78 0.30
N LEU A 110 13.96 -18.45 0.61
CA LEU A 110 13.49 -19.63 -0.13
C LEU A 110 13.04 -19.30 -1.56
N LEU A 111 12.55 -18.07 -1.80
CA LEU A 111 12.15 -17.61 -3.12
C LEU A 111 13.35 -17.05 -3.92
N GLU A 112 14.37 -16.55 -3.23
CA GLU A 112 15.63 -16.08 -3.81
C GLU A 112 16.52 -17.23 -4.31
N ASP A 113 16.36 -18.44 -3.75
CA ASP A 113 17.12 -19.64 -4.08
C ASP A 113 16.67 -20.29 -5.40
N VAL A 114 16.92 -19.57 -6.50
CA VAL A 114 16.75 -20.02 -7.88
C VAL A 114 18.07 -19.89 -8.64
N PRO A 115 18.30 -20.70 -9.69
CA PRO A 115 19.46 -20.54 -10.56
C PRO A 115 19.58 -19.09 -11.06
N GLY A 116 20.82 -18.59 -11.22
CA GLY A 116 21.05 -17.19 -11.58
C GLY A 116 20.31 -16.74 -12.86
N SER A 117 20.15 -17.64 -13.83
CA SER A 117 19.39 -17.39 -15.07
C SER A 117 17.88 -17.26 -14.89
N GLN A 118 17.35 -17.63 -13.72
CA GLN A 118 15.93 -17.54 -13.36
C GLN A 118 15.63 -16.40 -12.38
N ARG A 119 16.64 -15.62 -12.00
CA ARG A 119 16.45 -14.44 -11.15
C ARG A 119 15.74 -13.34 -11.95
N ASP A 120 14.56 -12.96 -11.48
CA ASP A 120 13.75 -11.90 -12.09
C ASP A 120 14.16 -10.53 -11.55
N TRP A 121 15.21 -9.95 -12.14
CA TRP A 121 15.67 -8.62 -11.76
C TRP A 121 14.71 -7.55 -12.27
N HIS A 122 14.28 -6.66 -11.38
CA HIS A 122 13.35 -5.60 -11.72
C HIS A 122 13.93 -4.71 -12.84
N PRO A 123 13.17 -4.45 -13.92
CA PRO A 123 13.66 -3.62 -15.03
C PRO A 123 14.15 -2.25 -14.57
N GLY A 124 15.33 -1.85 -15.02
CA GLY A 124 15.92 -0.55 -14.67
C GLY A 124 16.49 -0.47 -13.25
N SER A 125 16.57 -1.58 -12.51
CA SER A 125 17.14 -1.61 -11.16
C SER A 125 18.66 -1.79 -11.12
N ASP A 126 19.32 -2.06 -12.24
CA ASP A 126 20.76 -2.38 -12.26
C ASP A 126 21.09 -3.59 -11.34
N GLU A 127 20.25 -4.63 -11.42
CA GLU A 127 20.33 -5.87 -10.61
C GLU A 127 20.34 -5.64 -9.09
N LYS A 128 19.65 -4.59 -8.61
CA LYS A 128 19.55 -4.26 -7.17
C LYS A 128 18.24 -4.68 -6.53
N VAL A 129 17.20 -4.92 -7.35
CA VAL A 129 15.87 -5.26 -6.87
C VAL A 129 15.45 -6.56 -7.54
N LEU A 130 15.28 -7.61 -6.74
CA LEU A 130 14.84 -8.92 -7.20
C LEU A 130 13.34 -9.11 -6.94
N ASP A 131 12.59 -9.42 -7.98
CA ASP A 131 11.15 -9.65 -7.93
C ASP A 131 10.85 -11.10 -7.52
N LEU A 132 10.44 -11.33 -6.27
CA LEU A 132 10.18 -12.69 -5.74
C LEU A 132 8.76 -13.17 -6.07
N VAL A 133 7.77 -12.31 -5.84
CA VAL A 133 6.36 -12.53 -6.16
C VAL A 133 5.88 -11.28 -6.88
N HIS A 134 5.67 -11.39 -8.19
CA HIS A 134 5.41 -10.22 -9.01
C HIS A 134 4.10 -10.38 -9.79
N PRO A 135 3.16 -9.41 -9.70
CA PRO A 135 1.83 -9.53 -10.30
C PRO A 135 1.85 -9.56 -11.83
N SER A 136 2.92 -9.06 -12.47
CA SER A 136 3.08 -9.14 -13.94
C SER A 136 3.66 -10.46 -14.44
N LEU A 137 4.10 -11.37 -13.57
CA LEU A 137 4.48 -12.71 -13.98
C LEU A 137 3.21 -13.54 -14.15
N TRP A 138 3.04 -14.26 -15.26
CA TRP A 138 1.84 -15.08 -15.51
C TRP A 138 0.49 -14.32 -15.44
N PRO A 139 0.36 -13.13 -16.06
CA PRO A 139 -0.90 -12.41 -16.07
C PRO A 139 -1.95 -13.19 -16.89
N LEU A 140 -3.22 -12.87 -16.70
CA LEU A 140 -4.23 -13.27 -17.66
C LEU A 140 -3.93 -12.59 -19.00
N VAL A 141 -3.93 -13.35 -20.08
CA VAL A 141 -3.75 -12.86 -21.46
C VAL A 141 -5.01 -13.19 -22.24
N PHE A 142 -5.74 -12.17 -22.69
CA PHE A 142 -6.95 -12.39 -23.46
C PHE A 142 -6.63 -13.07 -24.80
N GLY A 143 -7.52 -13.94 -25.27
CA GLY A 143 -7.31 -14.78 -26.45
C GLY A 143 -6.35 -15.97 -26.24
N ARG A 144 -5.75 -16.11 -25.04
CA ARG A 144 -4.79 -17.20 -24.74
C ARG A 144 -5.07 -17.92 -23.42
N SER A 145 -5.26 -17.18 -22.34
CA SER A 145 -5.51 -17.75 -21.01
C SER A 145 -6.86 -18.46 -20.95
N ARG A 146 -6.94 -19.54 -20.16
CA ARG A 146 -8.17 -20.27 -19.94
C ARG A 146 -8.83 -19.83 -18.64
N ILE A 147 -10.16 -19.78 -18.64
CA ILE A 147 -10.99 -19.46 -17.50
C ILE A 147 -12.03 -20.56 -17.26
N ILE A 148 -12.45 -20.65 -16.00
CA ILE A 148 -13.57 -21.47 -15.54
C ILE A 148 -14.58 -20.48 -14.98
N SER A 149 -15.71 -20.31 -15.66
CA SER A 149 -16.69 -19.24 -15.36
C SER A 149 -17.88 -19.72 -14.52
N ASP A 150 -18.06 -21.02 -14.40
CA ASP A 150 -19.24 -21.67 -13.83
C ASP A 150 -19.02 -22.18 -12.39
N LYS A 151 -17.79 -22.11 -11.88
CA LYS A 151 -17.47 -22.51 -10.51
C LYS A 151 -16.31 -21.71 -9.94
N HIS A 152 -16.30 -21.60 -8.62
CA HIS A 152 -15.19 -21.04 -7.86
C HIS A 152 -14.12 -22.11 -7.60
N ILE A 153 -12.85 -21.79 -7.90
CA ILE A 153 -11.72 -22.69 -7.70
C ILE A 153 -11.01 -22.33 -6.40
N THR A 154 -10.97 -23.26 -5.46
CA THR A 154 -10.29 -23.07 -4.17
C THR A 154 -8.78 -23.31 -4.30
N LEU A 155 -8.03 -22.74 -3.35
CA LEU A 155 -6.57 -22.86 -3.28
C LEU A 155 -6.07 -24.32 -3.27
N ASP A 156 -6.78 -25.24 -2.61
CA ASP A 156 -6.42 -26.66 -2.55
C ASP A 156 -6.75 -27.43 -3.84
N LYS A 157 -7.62 -26.87 -4.70
CA LYS A 157 -8.06 -27.46 -5.98
C LYS A 157 -7.53 -26.75 -7.21
N CYS A 158 -6.74 -25.69 -7.05
CA CYS A 158 -6.31 -24.88 -8.19
C CYS A 158 -5.38 -25.65 -9.14
N LEU A 159 -4.54 -26.55 -8.61
CA LEU A 159 -3.64 -27.37 -9.43
C LEU A 159 -4.38 -28.44 -10.24
N ASP A 160 -5.44 -29.04 -9.68
CA ASP A 160 -6.29 -30.04 -10.36
C ASP A 160 -6.96 -29.46 -11.62
N HIS A 161 -7.07 -28.13 -11.69
CA HIS A 161 -7.73 -27.40 -12.77
C HIS A 161 -6.76 -26.66 -13.71
N CYS A 162 -5.45 -26.82 -13.53
CA CYS A 162 -4.46 -26.24 -14.45
C CYS A 162 -4.72 -26.68 -15.89
N GLY A 163 -4.80 -25.71 -16.80
CA GLY A 163 -5.04 -25.95 -18.23
C GLY A 163 -6.49 -26.31 -18.61
N SER A 164 -7.39 -26.48 -17.64
CA SER A 164 -8.81 -26.72 -17.91
C SER A 164 -9.57 -25.43 -18.23
N GLY A 165 -10.84 -25.55 -18.60
CA GLY A 165 -11.69 -24.40 -18.95
C GLY A 165 -11.57 -23.94 -20.40
N LYS A 166 -12.19 -22.81 -20.72
CA LYS A 166 -12.26 -22.24 -22.07
C LYS A 166 -11.34 -21.04 -22.19
N VAL A 167 -10.78 -20.83 -23.38
CA VAL A 167 -9.98 -19.62 -23.65
C VAL A 167 -10.88 -18.40 -23.50
N ILE A 168 -10.46 -17.44 -22.68
CA ILE A 168 -11.18 -16.17 -22.53
C ILE A 168 -11.01 -15.36 -23.84
N PRO A 169 -12.11 -14.93 -24.49
CA PRO A 169 -11.99 -14.15 -25.72
C PRO A 169 -11.42 -12.76 -25.42
N GLU A 170 -10.93 -12.10 -26.47
CA GLU A 170 -10.57 -10.69 -26.38
C GLU A 170 -11.80 -9.84 -26.02
N PRO A 171 -11.73 -9.00 -24.98
CA PRO A 171 -12.85 -8.17 -24.58
C PRO A 171 -13.06 -7.08 -25.63
N LYS A 172 -14.33 -6.83 -25.97
CA LYS A 172 -14.67 -5.59 -26.67
C LYS A 172 -14.37 -4.43 -25.74
N ARG A 173 -13.86 -3.33 -26.30
CA ARG A 173 -13.60 -2.11 -25.52
C ARG A 173 -14.90 -1.68 -24.82
N PRO A 174 -14.93 -1.59 -23.48
CA PRO A 174 -16.14 -1.18 -22.78
C PRO A 174 -16.39 0.31 -23.01
N HIS A 175 -17.67 0.69 -23.13
CA HIS A 175 -18.06 2.10 -23.07
C HIS A 175 -18.03 2.57 -21.61
N LEU A 176 -16.87 3.06 -21.15
CA LEU A 176 -16.73 3.59 -19.80
C LEU A 176 -17.39 4.98 -19.72
N ARG A 177 -18.38 5.15 -18.83
CA ARG A 177 -18.93 6.47 -18.47
C ARG A 177 -18.31 6.94 -17.17
N MET A 178 -17.90 8.20 -17.10
CA MET A 178 -17.48 8.80 -15.82
C MET A 178 -18.66 8.89 -14.85
N PRO A 179 -18.41 8.79 -13.53
CA PRO A 179 -19.47 8.90 -12.51
C PRO A 179 -20.25 10.22 -12.53
N ASP A 180 -19.69 11.28 -13.13
CA ASP A 180 -20.31 12.60 -13.22
C ASP A 180 -21.15 12.80 -14.49
N GLY A 181 -21.22 11.82 -15.40
CA GLY A 181 -22.05 11.85 -16.61
C GLY A 181 -21.66 12.89 -17.66
N LEU A 182 -20.75 13.81 -17.36
CA LEU A 182 -20.37 14.94 -18.22
C LEU A 182 -19.18 14.64 -19.16
N ARG A 183 -18.45 13.55 -18.93
CA ARG A 183 -17.27 13.19 -19.73
C ARG A 183 -17.32 11.73 -20.14
N SER A 184 -17.28 11.48 -21.45
CA SER A 184 -16.83 10.18 -21.96
C SER A 184 -15.31 10.12 -21.78
N PHE A 185 -14.77 8.97 -21.40
CA PHE A 185 -13.36 8.74 -21.66
C PHE A 185 -13.14 8.92 -23.17
N THR A 186 -12.18 9.77 -23.55
CA THR A 186 -11.74 9.88 -24.94
C THR A 186 -10.89 8.65 -25.27
N GLU A 187 -10.83 8.23 -26.53
CA GLU A 187 -10.10 7.01 -26.94
C GLU A 187 -8.65 6.96 -26.45
N ASP A 188 -8.01 8.12 -26.26
CA ASP A 188 -6.64 8.27 -25.76
C ASP A 188 -6.50 8.16 -24.24
N ASN A 189 -7.50 8.59 -23.46
CA ASN A 189 -7.51 8.41 -21.99
C ASN A 189 -7.86 6.95 -21.61
N ASP A 190 -8.69 6.28 -22.41
CA ASP A 190 -9.08 4.88 -22.24
C ASP A 190 -7.90 3.90 -22.36
N LYS A 191 -6.93 4.16 -23.25
CA LYS A 191 -5.77 3.27 -23.46
C LYS A 191 -4.90 3.11 -22.21
N ARG A 192 -4.92 4.08 -21.29
CA ARG A 192 -4.06 4.08 -20.09
C ARG A 192 -4.71 3.41 -18.88
N ALA A 193 -6.04 3.33 -18.83
CA ALA A 193 -6.76 2.85 -17.64
C ALA A 193 -7.12 1.36 -17.72
N LEU A 194 -7.29 0.80 -18.92
CA LEU A 194 -7.70 -0.58 -19.10
C LEU A 194 -6.93 -1.24 -20.26
N SER A 195 -6.22 -2.32 -19.95
CA SER A 195 -5.60 -3.18 -20.97
C SER A 195 -6.63 -4.17 -21.51
N LEU A 196 -6.79 -4.21 -22.83
CA LEU A 196 -7.58 -5.25 -23.53
C LEU A 196 -6.75 -6.49 -23.86
N ARG A 197 -5.46 -6.49 -23.50
CA ARG A 197 -4.51 -7.56 -23.84
C ARG A 197 -4.23 -8.48 -22.66
N TYR A 198 -4.13 -7.90 -21.47
CA TYR A 198 -3.74 -8.64 -20.28
C TYR A 198 -4.26 -7.99 -18.99
N GLN A 199 -4.38 -8.78 -17.93
CA GLN A 199 -4.85 -8.35 -16.62
C GLN A 199 -4.05 -9.03 -15.51
N TRP A 200 -3.67 -8.28 -14.48
CA TRP A 200 -3.15 -8.87 -13.24
C TRP A 200 -4.24 -9.66 -12.52
N LEU A 201 -3.86 -10.81 -11.99
CA LEU A 201 -4.77 -11.68 -11.26
C LEU A 201 -4.72 -11.33 -9.75
N PRO A 202 -5.86 -10.99 -9.13
CA PRO A 202 -5.92 -10.85 -7.69
C PRO A 202 -5.87 -12.22 -7.02
N CYS A 203 -5.60 -12.20 -5.72
CA CYS A 203 -5.80 -13.33 -4.82
C CYS A 203 -6.96 -13.00 -3.89
N ASP A 204 -7.86 -13.96 -3.69
CA ASP A 204 -9.02 -13.83 -2.84
C ASP A 204 -8.63 -14.08 -1.38
N VAL A 205 -9.07 -13.19 -0.50
CA VAL A 205 -8.83 -13.26 0.94
C VAL A 205 -10.17 -13.16 1.67
N ASP A 206 -10.50 -14.18 2.44
CA ASP A 206 -11.65 -14.21 3.32
C ASP A 206 -11.29 -13.64 4.69
N LEU A 207 -12.01 -12.60 5.09
CA LEU A 207 -11.84 -11.93 6.39
C LEU A 207 -12.99 -12.23 7.36
N ALA A 208 -14.03 -12.97 6.95
CA ALA A 208 -15.23 -13.18 7.76
C ALA A 208 -15.00 -14.20 8.89
N GLY A 209 -14.07 -15.14 8.71
CA GLY A 209 -13.80 -16.24 9.66
C GLY A 209 -12.95 -15.87 10.90
N GLY A 210 -12.89 -14.59 11.29
CA GLY A 210 -12.12 -14.11 12.45
C GLY A 210 -10.60 -14.06 12.26
N ARG A 211 -10.05 -14.81 11.30
CA ARG A 211 -8.67 -14.70 10.81
C ARG A 211 -8.65 -14.64 9.28
N PRO A 212 -7.78 -13.83 8.66
CA PRO A 212 -7.63 -13.81 7.21
C PRO A 212 -7.28 -15.19 6.67
N ARG A 213 -7.95 -15.62 5.61
CA ARG A 213 -7.65 -16.86 4.90
C ARG A 213 -7.53 -16.61 3.42
N ILE A 214 -6.40 -17.01 2.83
CA ILE A 214 -6.21 -16.97 1.39
C ILE A 214 -7.03 -18.11 0.77
N LYS A 215 -7.91 -17.78 -0.17
CA LYS A 215 -8.88 -18.72 -0.78
C LYS A 215 -8.52 -19.12 -2.20
N SER A 216 -7.73 -18.31 -2.89
CA SER A 216 -7.29 -18.59 -4.26
C SER A 216 -5.77 -18.44 -4.39
N TYR A 217 -5.24 -18.89 -5.53
CA TYR A 217 -3.81 -18.90 -5.81
C TYR A 217 -3.22 -17.48 -5.82
N ILE A 218 -2.11 -17.28 -5.10
CA ILE A 218 -1.30 -16.08 -5.25
C ILE A 218 -0.47 -16.25 -6.52
N ASN A 219 -0.59 -15.27 -7.41
CA ASN A 219 0.11 -15.29 -8.68
C ASN A 219 1.64 -15.47 -8.49
N ASN A 220 2.24 -16.36 -9.29
CA ASN A 220 3.63 -16.80 -9.18
C ASN A 220 4.07 -17.48 -7.85
N LEU A 221 3.15 -17.90 -6.96
CA LEU A 221 3.50 -18.54 -5.69
C LEU A 221 2.87 -19.94 -5.56
N HIS A 222 3.65 -20.98 -5.86
CA HIS A 222 3.17 -22.37 -5.86
C HIS A 222 2.53 -22.80 -4.52
N PRO A 223 1.25 -23.24 -4.49
CA PRO A 223 0.46 -23.37 -3.26
C PRO A 223 0.85 -24.56 -2.38
N VAL A 224 1.42 -25.62 -2.96
CA VAL A 224 1.94 -26.79 -2.20
C VAL A 224 3.38 -26.55 -1.73
N ARG A 225 4.31 -26.27 -2.66
CA ARG A 225 5.73 -26.01 -2.36
C ARG A 225 5.93 -24.88 -1.34
N TYR A 226 5.17 -23.79 -1.45
CA TYR A 226 5.30 -22.61 -0.59
C TYR A 226 4.12 -22.44 0.38
N LYS A 227 3.48 -23.55 0.80
CA LYS A 227 2.31 -23.53 1.70
C LYS A 227 2.54 -22.70 2.98
N ALA A 228 3.75 -22.77 3.56
CA ALA A 228 4.10 -21.99 4.75
C ALA A 228 4.08 -20.46 4.50
N ILE A 229 4.43 -20.03 3.28
CA ILE A 229 4.43 -18.61 2.89
C ILE A 229 2.99 -18.08 2.81
N TYR A 230 2.02 -18.88 2.35
CA TYR A 230 0.61 -18.49 2.39
C TYR A 230 0.13 -18.19 3.83
N SER A 231 0.41 -19.09 4.78
CA SER A 231 0.05 -18.86 6.19
C SER A 231 0.78 -17.64 6.78
N LEU A 232 2.01 -17.38 6.35
CA LEU A 232 2.76 -16.19 6.77
C LEU A 232 2.14 -14.89 6.24
N ILE A 233 1.66 -14.89 4.99
CA ILE A 233 0.93 -13.76 4.40
C ILE A 233 -0.42 -13.56 5.09
N GLU A 234 -1.15 -14.63 5.41
CA GLU A 234 -2.39 -14.55 6.23
C GLU A 234 -2.13 -13.85 7.58
N GLU A 235 -1.04 -14.19 8.26
CA GLU A 235 -0.63 -13.53 9.51
C GLU A 235 -0.26 -12.05 9.29
N LEU A 236 0.48 -11.74 8.22
CA LEU A 236 0.83 -10.36 7.87
C LEU A 236 -0.43 -9.51 7.60
N ILE A 237 -1.40 -10.07 6.87
CA ILE A 237 -2.69 -9.44 6.62
C ILE A 237 -3.39 -9.20 7.97
N ALA A 238 -3.44 -10.21 8.85
CA ALA A 238 -4.11 -10.12 10.15
C ALA A 238 -3.54 -8.98 10.99
N ARG A 239 -2.21 -8.86 11.04
CA ARG A 239 -1.51 -7.77 11.74
C ARG A 239 -1.77 -6.42 11.10
N SER A 240 -2.01 -6.36 9.80
CA SER A 240 -2.25 -5.12 9.07
C SER A 240 -3.69 -4.60 9.17
N LEU A 241 -4.66 -5.45 9.56
CA LEU A 241 -6.09 -5.09 9.62
C LEU A 241 -6.38 -3.83 10.44
N PRO A 242 -5.80 -3.60 11.65
CA PRO A 242 -6.06 -2.37 12.40
C PRO A 242 -5.59 -1.11 11.67
N ALA A 243 -4.46 -1.18 10.97
CA ALA A 243 -3.95 -0.07 10.16
C ALA A 243 -4.87 0.19 8.96
N TRP A 244 -5.34 -0.87 8.29
CA TRP A 244 -6.29 -0.75 7.18
C TRP A 244 -7.63 -0.17 7.63
N ASP A 245 -8.14 -0.54 8.80
CA ASP A 245 -9.38 0.02 9.34
C ASP A 245 -9.29 1.55 9.50
N ILE A 246 -8.16 2.06 10.03
CA ILE A 246 -7.92 3.51 10.14
C ILE A 246 -7.91 4.18 8.76
N VAL A 247 -7.21 3.61 7.79
CA VAL A 247 -7.14 4.17 6.42
C VAL A 247 -8.52 4.15 5.75
N CYS A 248 -9.26 3.04 5.86
CA CYS A 248 -10.58 2.90 5.25
C CYS A 248 -11.61 3.83 5.87
N ARG A 249 -11.53 4.09 7.18
CA ARG A 249 -12.41 5.06 7.85
C ARG A 249 -12.05 6.51 7.50
N SER A 250 -10.78 6.87 7.46
CA SER A 250 -10.35 8.25 7.09
C SER A 250 -10.70 8.64 5.64
N ALA A 251 -10.88 7.64 4.77
CA ALA A 251 -11.36 7.86 3.40
C ALA A 251 -12.86 8.20 3.31
N ARG A 252 -13.67 7.88 4.34
CA ARG A 252 -15.12 8.16 4.34
C ARG A 252 -15.39 9.60 4.75
N LYS A 253 -16.23 10.30 3.96
CA LYS A 253 -16.61 11.71 4.24
C LYS A 253 -17.27 11.91 5.60
N GLU A 254 -17.95 10.89 6.11
CA GLU A 254 -18.64 10.89 7.42
C GLU A 254 -17.67 10.92 8.61
N PHE A 255 -16.38 10.64 8.38
CA PHE A 255 -15.33 10.57 9.40
C PHE A 255 -14.24 11.63 9.20
N ARG A 256 -14.49 12.63 8.34
CA ARG A 256 -13.63 13.80 8.13
C ARG A 256 -14.17 15.02 8.85
#